data_AF-A0AAX0U1U5-F1
#
_entry.id   AF-A0AAX0U1U5-F1
#
_cell.length_a   1.000
_cell.length_b   1.000
_cell.length_c   1.000
_cell.angle_alpha   90.00
_cell.angle_beta   90.00
_cell.angle_gamma   90.00
#
_symmetry.space_group_name_H-M   'P 1'
#
loop_
_entity.id
_entity.type
_entity.pdbx_description
1 polymer ?
#
loop_
_entity_poly.entity_id
_entity_poly.type
_entity_poly.pdbx_seq_one_letter_code
_entity_poly.pdbx_strand_id
1 'polypeptide(L)'
;MKKSKALWRTAWLLAMIGVAVAGWRYVSPSQTAVAQPLKPGAASDERGGPPARARTDDAPAQAGPAERRLDLVALRKSLEGRDDAQAQVQRIVAFARFRDRIAAYGEGRNSMPAEERARLAREILAELPEHVARNEIVPVQAEALSAALLADATSDSRTRDAAIQSMRQQWDAYAGRTVGPSPASDPRYLAYARQSRDIVAQVQARVPDPDQQQAVIAQRLQALRVQLFDQASRSDTR
;
A
#
# COMPACT_ATOMS: atom_id res chain seq x y z
N MET A 1 -0.71 42.19 -9.34
CA MET A 1 0.19 41.70 -8.28
C MET A 1 -0.16 40.25 -7.94
N LYS A 2 0.79 39.33 -8.18
CA LYS A 2 0.65 37.88 -8.04
C LYS A 2 1.22 37.44 -6.69
N LYS A 3 0.39 37.27 -5.64
CA LYS A 3 0.81 36.62 -4.38
C LYS A 3 -0.37 35.93 -3.69
N SER A 4 -0.90 34.86 -4.27
CA SER A 4 -1.83 33.95 -3.56
C SER A 4 -1.66 32.46 -3.90
N LYS A 5 -0.75 32.11 -4.83
CA LYS A 5 -0.44 30.70 -5.18
C LYS A 5 0.61 30.04 -4.29
N ALA A 6 1.25 30.79 -3.38
CA ALA A 6 2.36 30.30 -2.57
C ALA A 6 1.93 29.59 -1.26
N LEU A 7 0.68 29.78 -0.81
CA LEU A 7 0.22 29.25 0.49
C LEU A 7 -0.36 27.83 0.42
N TRP A 8 -0.63 27.29 -0.77
CA TRP A 8 -1.10 25.89 -0.93
C TRP A 8 0.01 24.88 -1.15
N ARG A 9 1.26 25.32 -1.38
CA ARG A 9 2.43 24.42 -1.36
C ARG A 9 2.80 24.00 0.06
N THR A 10 2.36 24.74 1.07
CA THR A 10 2.56 24.42 2.49
C THR A 10 1.50 23.48 3.07
N ALA A 11 0.33 23.34 2.43
CA ALA A 11 -0.71 22.39 2.85
C ALA A 11 -0.40 20.94 2.42
N TRP A 12 0.44 20.73 1.41
CA TRP A 12 0.97 19.41 1.05
C TRP A 12 1.92 18.81 2.09
N LEU A 13 2.40 19.62 3.06
CA LEU A 13 3.22 19.13 4.16
C LEU A 13 2.41 18.63 5.38
N LEU A 14 1.09 18.89 5.44
CA LEU A 14 0.24 18.48 6.58
C LEU A 14 -0.69 17.30 6.28
N ALA A 15 -0.75 16.81 5.04
CA ALA A 15 -1.30 15.49 4.73
C ALA A 15 -0.30 14.33 5.00
N MET A 16 0.83 14.63 5.66
CA MET A 16 1.69 13.65 6.33
C MET A 16 1.31 13.43 7.81
N ILE A 17 0.28 14.13 8.33
CA ILE A 17 -0.20 13.98 9.72
C ILE A 17 -1.55 13.20 9.79
N GLY A 18 -1.97 12.60 8.69
CA GLY A 18 -2.96 11.50 8.68
C GLY A 18 -2.32 10.11 8.80
N VAL A 19 -1.00 10.05 9.01
CA VAL A 19 -0.21 8.81 9.17
C VAL A 19 -0.01 8.44 10.65
N ALA A 20 -0.49 9.27 11.58
CA ALA A 20 -0.15 9.16 13.00
C ALA A 20 -0.76 7.97 13.78
N VAL A 21 -1.59 7.11 13.16
CA VAL A 21 -2.02 5.83 13.79
C VAL A 21 -1.76 4.59 12.93
N ALA A 22 -1.37 4.72 11.66
CA ALA A 22 -1.13 3.57 10.77
C ALA A 22 0.32 3.40 10.30
N GLY A 23 1.19 4.40 10.46
CA GLY A 23 2.55 4.39 9.89
C GLY A 23 3.63 3.61 10.66
N TRP A 24 3.33 3.05 11.84
CA TRP A 24 4.36 2.44 12.69
C TRP A 24 4.64 0.97 12.43
N ARG A 25 3.86 0.30 11.55
CA ARG A 25 3.90 -1.16 11.43
C ARG A 25 4.98 -1.70 10.47
N TYR A 26 5.53 -0.89 9.57
CA TYR A 26 6.45 -1.39 8.53
C TYR A 26 7.51 -0.36 8.07
N VAL A 27 8.22 0.28 9.00
CA VAL A 27 9.56 0.80 8.68
C VAL A 27 10.54 -0.35 8.90
N SER A 28 10.92 -1.03 7.81
CA SER A 28 12.10 -1.88 7.79
C SER A 28 13.23 -1.19 7.02
N PRO A 29 14.45 -1.16 7.56
CA PRO A 29 15.63 -0.70 6.85
C PRO A 29 16.03 -1.70 5.74
N SER A 30 16.48 -1.15 4.63
CA SER A 30 17.46 -1.69 3.66
C SER A 30 17.60 -3.21 3.45
N GLN A 31 17.24 -3.63 2.23
CA GLN A 31 17.91 -4.60 1.34
C GLN A 31 18.58 -5.87 1.93
N THR A 32 18.12 -7.04 1.44
CA THR A 32 18.99 -7.96 0.67
C THR A 32 18.13 -8.83 -0.24
N ALA A 33 18.34 -8.69 -1.54
CA ALA A 33 17.80 -9.59 -2.55
C ALA A 33 18.44 -10.98 -2.39
N VAL A 34 17.62 -12.03 -2.36
CA VAL A 34 18.06 -13.39 -2.64
C VAL A 34 17.12 -13.96 -3.70
N ALA A 35 17.62 -14.04 -4.92
CA ALA A 35 16.98 -14.76 -6.02
C ALA A 35 17.08 -16.26 -5.75
N GLN A 36 15.98 -16.99 -5.88
CA GLN A 36 15.98 -18.46 -6.00
C GLN A 36 14.95 -18.96 -7.01
N PRO A 37 15.20 -20.13 -7.64
CA PRO A 37 14.83 -20.41 -9.03
C PRO A 37 13.51 -21.16 -9.21
N LEU A 38 12.96 -21.06 -10.44
CA LEU A 38 11.83 -21.82 -10.97
C LEU A 38 12.06 -23.34 -10.97
N LYS A 39 10.98 -24.11 -10.80
CA LYS A 39 10.78 -25.38 -11.54
C LYS A 39 9.30 -25.59 -11.93
N PRO A 40 9.03 -26.09 -13.15
CA PRO A 40 7.68 -26.21 -13.71
C PRO A 40 7.09 -27.64 -13.59
N GLY A 41 5.75 -27.72 -13.66
CA GLY A 41 4.97 -28.94 -13.86
C GLY A 41 3.53 -28.74 -13.38
N ALA A 42 2.48 -29.33 -13.92
CA ALA A 42 2.21 -30.05 -15.16
C ALA A 42 0.69 -29.93 -15.37
N ALA A 43 0.24 -29.97 -16.63
CA ALA A 43 -1.14 -29.78 -17.06
C ALA A 43 -2.12 -30.85 -16.56
N SER A 44 -3.40 -30.51 -16.46
CA SER A 44 -4.53 -31.37 -16.82
C SER A 44 -5.79 -30.52 -17.05
N ASP A 45 -6.54 -30.95 -18.06
CA ASP A 45 -7.50 -30.23 -18.89
C ASP A 45 -8.93 -30.09 -18.35
N GLU A 46 -9.58 -29.05 -18.90
CA GLU A 46 -10.97 -28.92 -19.34
C GLU A 46 -12.17 -29.39 -18.48
N ARG A 47 -13.04 -28.42 -18.14
CA ARG A 47 -14.48 -28.55 -18.41
C ARG A 47 -15.16 -27.18 -18.53
N GLY A 48 -15.80 -26.96 -19.69
CA GLY A 48 -16.33 -25.68 -20.14
C GLY A 48 -17.55 -25.16 -19.38
N GLY A 49 -17.63 -23.82 -19.33
CA GLY A 49 -18.81 -23.01 -19.02
C GLY A 49 -18.97 -21.91 -20.08
N PRO A 50 -20.21 -21.48 -20.37
CA PRO A 50 -20.55 -20.69 -21.57
C PRO A 50 -19.90 -19.29 -21.58
N PRO A 51 -19.62 -18.72 -22.76
CA PRO A 51 -18.87 -17.48 -22.87
C PRO A 51 -19.64 -16.32 -22.24
N ALA A 52 -19.07 -15.76 -21.17
CA ALA A 52 -19.46 -14.45 -20.68
C ALA A 52 -19.31 -13.48 -21.84
N ARG A 53 -20.43 -12.94 -22.31
CA ARG A 53 -20.48 -11.84 -23.28
C ARG A 53 -19.57 -10.73 -22.77
N ALA A 54 -18.42 -10.58 -23.43
CA ALA A 54 -17.61 -9.38 -23.33
C ALA A 54 -18.52 -8.22 -23.78
N ARG A 55 -18.85 -7.33 -22.84
CA ARG A 55 -19.48 -6.05 -23.18
C ARG A 55 -18.42 -5.24 -23.90
N THR A 56 -18.41 -5.33 -25.23
CA THR A 56 -17.66 -4.41 -26.10
C THR A 56 -18.49 -3.14 -26.27
N ASP A 57 -18.55 -2.32 -25.21
CA ASP A 57 -18.99 -0.94 -25.27
C ASP A 57 -18.00 -0.09 -24.48
N ASP A 58 -16.75 -0.08 -24.94
CA ASP A 58 -15.76 0.91 -24.54
C ASP A 58 -15.20 1.52 -25.82
N ALA A 59 -15.72 2.69 -26.20
CA ALA A 59 -14.90 3.62 -26.95
C ALA A 59 -13.57 3.76 -26.20
N PRO A 60 -12.40 3.68 -26.85
CA PRO A 60 -11.14 3.64 -26.13
C PRO A 60 -11.03 4.90 -25.28
N ALA A 61 -11.17 4.73 -23.96
CA ALA A 61 -10.95 5.79 -23.01
C ALA A 61 -9.58 6.38 -23.30
N GLN A 62 -9.51 7.71 -23.44
CA GLN A 62 -8.27 8.37 -23.79
C GLN A 62 -7.19 8.01 -22.77
N ALA A 63 -6.05 7.50 -23.25
CA ALA A 63 -4.95 7.06 -22.39
C ALA A 63 -4.55 8.15 -21.38
N GLY A 64 -4.47 7.77 -20.11
CA GLY A 64 -4.08 8.66 -19.03
C GLY A 64 -2.60 9.07 -19.11
N PRO A 65 -2.16 10.01 -18.25
CA PRO A 65 -0.78 10.52 -18.27
C PRO A 65 0.30 9.45 -18.09
N ALA A 66 0.09 8.43 -17.25
CA ALA A 66 1.04 7.36 -17.02
C ALA A 66 1.13 6.42 -18.24
N GLU A 67 -0.01 6.03 -18.82
CA GLU A 67 -0.01 5.22 -20.04
C GLU A 67 0.66 5.96 -21.21
N ARG A 68 0.38 7.26 -21.39
CA ARG A 68 0.98 8.08 -22.46
C ARG A 68 2.48 8.29 -22.34
N ARG A 69 3.05 8.14 -21.14
CA ARG A 69 4.50 8.24 -20.92
C ARG A 69 5.25 6.96 -21.28
N LEU A 70 4.55 5.87 -21.58
CA LEU A 70 5.19 4.62 -21.99
C LEU A 70 5.68 4.73 -23.44
N ASP A 71 6.98 4.50 -23.64
CA ASP A 71 7.53 4.21 -24.96
C ASP A 71 7.32 2.73 -25.28
N LEU A 72 6.19 2.41 -25.92
CA LEU A 72 5.82 1.04 -26.26
C LEU A 72 6.75 0.43 -27.31
N VAL A 73 7.42 1.23 -28.13
CA VAL A 73 8.37 0.74 -29.13
C VAL A 73 9.64 0.29 -28.43
N ALA A 74 10.21 1.15 -27.58
CA ALA A 74 11.39 0.81 -26.78
C ALA A 74 11.10 -0.37 -25.82
N LEU A 75 9.90 -0.43 -25.24
CA LEU A 75 9.51 -1.53 -24.35
C LEU A 75 9.39 -2.86 -25.08
N ARG A 76 8.79 -2.90 -26.27
CA ARG A 76 8.73 -4.14 -27.07
C ARG A 76 10.14 -4.59 -27.45
N LYS A 77 10.99 -3.65 -27.86
CA LYS A 77 12.37 -3.92 -28.22
C LYS A 77 13.19 -4.48 -27.06
N SER A 78 13.00 -3.97 -25.84
CA SER A 78 13.72 -4.48 -24.66
C SER A 78 13.28 -5.89 -24.22
N LEU A 79 12.12 -6.34 -24.68
CA LEU A 79 11.55 -7.65 -24.39
C LEU A 79 11.71 -8.64 -25.55
N GLU A 80 12.36 -8.24 -26.66
CA GLU A 80 12.59 -9.11 -27.81
C GLU A 80 13.31 -10.40 -27.40
N GLY A 81 12.88 -11.52 -27.99
CA GLY A 81 13.44 -12.85 -27.71
C GLY A 81 12.92 -13.52 -26.43
N ARG A 82 12.02 -12.89 -25.68
CA ARG A 82 11.31 -13.53 -24.56
C ARG A 82 9.98 -14.13 -25.01
N ASP A 83 9.70 -15.35 -24.57
CA ASP A 83 8.43 -16.03 -24.84
C ASP A 83 7.22 -15.30 -24.21
N ASP A 84 7.45 -14.54 -23.13
CA ASP A 84 6.43 -13.78 -22.40
C ASP A 84 6.35 -12.30 -22.77
N ALA A 85 7.05 -11.85 -23.82
CA ALA A 85 7.20 -10.43 -24.17
C ALA A 85 5.87 -9.68 -24.27
N GLN A 86 4.92 -10.23 -25.02
CA GLN A 86 3.62 -9.59 -25.22
C GLN A 86 2.80 -9.49 -23.92
N ALA A 87 2.85 -10.54 -23.09
CA ALA A 87 2.17 -10.54 -21.80
C ALA A 87 2.78 -9.48 -20.85
N GLN A 88 4.11 -9.30 -20.88
CA GLN A 88 4.77 -8.25 -20.08
C GLN A 88 4.43 -6.83 -20.56
N VAL A 89 4.35 -6.60 -21.88
CA VAL A 89 3.89 -5.31 -22.41
C VAL A 89 2.47 -5.00 -21.94
N GLN A 90 1.55 -5.96 -22.07
CA GLN A 90 0.16 -5.81 -21.62
C GLN A 90 0.07 -5.53 -20.12
N ARG A 91 0.85 -6.26 -19.32
CA ARG A 91 0.95 -6.05 -17.87
C ARG A 91 1.39 -4.64 -17.51
N ILE A 92 2.44 -4.13 -18.16
CA ILE A 92 2.97 -2.77 -17.90
C ILE A 92 1.94 -1.70 -18.27
N VAL A 93 1.26 -1.87 -19.41
CA VAL A 93 0.18 -0.96 -19.84
C VAL A 93 -1.00 -1.01 -18.85
N ALA A 94 -1.41 -2.20 -18.42
CA ALA A 94 -2.48 -2.37 -17.43
C ALA A 94 -2.14 -1.67 -16.11
N PHE A 95 -0.91 -1.83 -15.62
CA PHE A 95 -0.46 -1.13 -14.42
C PHE A 95 -0.42 0.40 -14.59
N ALA A 96 -0.02 0.90 -15.76
CA ALA A 96 -0.08 2.33 -16.04
C ALA A 96 -1.51 2.87 -16.01
N ARG A 97 -2.48 2.16 -16.62
CA ARG A 97 -3.91 2.51 -16.56
C ARG A 97 -4.47 2.48 -15.15
N PHE A 98 -4.08 1.49 -14.37
CA PHE A 98 -4.46 1.41 -12.96
C PHE A 98 -3.94 2.62 -12.17
N ARG A 99 -2.68 3.01 -12.37
CA ARG A 99 -2.10 4.21 -11.77
C ARG A 99 -2.83 5.48 -12.18
N ASP A 100 -3.21 5.60 -13.45
CA ASP A 100 -3.98 6.73 -13.96
C ASP A 100 -5.36 6.81 -13.29
N ARG A 101 -6.03 5.67 -13.04
CA ARG A 101 -7.30 5.65 -12.29
C ARG A 101 -7.15 6.06 -10.84
N ILE A 102 -6.11 5.60 -10.15
CA ILE A 102 -5.82 6.08 -8.79
C ILE A 102 -5.61 7.60 -8.78
N ALA A 103 -4.83 8.12 -9.75
CA ALA A 103 -4.59 9.55 -9.85
C ALA A 103 -5.89 10.33 -10.12
N ALA A 104 -6.70 9.88 -11.07
CA ALA A 104 -8.00 10.49 -11.37
C ALA A 104 -8.94 10.51 -10.15
N TYR A 105 -8.97 9.41 -9.37
CA TYR A 105 -9.71 9.34 -8.12
C TYR A 105 -9.20 10.37 -7.12
N GLY A 106 -7.89 10.40 -6.85
CA GLY A 106 -7.28 11.27 -5.86
C GLY A 106 -7.39 12.76 -6.20
N GLU A 107 -7.11 13.14 -7.45
CA GLU A 107 -7.17 14.52 -7.92
C GLU A 107 -8.61 15.05 -8.01
N GLY A 108 -9.53 14.20 -8.49
CA GLY A 108 -10.92 14.57 -8.68
C GLY A 108 -11.79 14.44 -7.43
N ARG A 109 -11.30 13.81 -6.35
CA ARG A 109 -12.16 13.36 -5.24
C ARG A 109 -13.12 14.41 -4.70
N ASN A 110 -12.66 15.64 -4.44
CA ASN A 110 -13.53 16.65 -3.81
C ASN A 110 -14.47 17.36 -4.79
N SER A 111 -14.21 17.27 -6.09
CA SER A 111 -15.02 17.89 -7.15
C SER A 111 -15.89 16.89 -7.92
N MET A 112 -15.63 15.59 -7.76
CA MET A 112 -16.30 14.52 -8.47
C MET A 112 -17.64 14.18 -7.80
N PRO A 113 -18.73 13.98 -8.58
CA PRO A 113 -20.01 13.53 -8.06
C PRO A 113 -19.88 12.26 -7.21
N ALA A 114 -20.70 12.14 -6.16
CA ALA A 114 -20.58 11.03 -5.20
C ALA A 114 -20.72 9.65 -5.86
N GLU A 115 -21.65 9.50 -6.80
CA GLU A 115 -21.84 8.25 -7.54
C GLU A 115 -20.64 7.89 -8.40
N GLU A 116 -20.03 8.90 -9.04
CA GLU A 116 -18.84 8.72 -9.87
C GLU A 116 -17.62 8.35 -9.01
N ARG A 117 -17.44 9.00 -7.85
CA ARG A 117 -16.40 8.60 -6.89
C ARG A 117 -16.58 7.18 -6.42
N ALA A 118 -17.81 6.81 -6.08
CA ALA A 118 -18.12 5.47 -5.60
C ALA A 118 -17.88 4.41 -6.69
N ARG A 119 -18.22 4.72 -7.96
CA ARG A 119 -17.92 3.87 -9.12
C ARG A 119 -16.42 3.66 -9.29
N LEU A 120 -15.66 4.75 -9.38
CA LEU A 120 -14.21 4.68 -9.56
C LEU A 120 -13.50 4.00 -8.38
N ALA A 121 -13.98 4.23 -7.15
CA ALA A 121 -13.47 3.55 -5.98
C ALA A 121 -13.67 2.02 -6.05
N ARG A 122 -14.85 1.56 -6.49
CA ARG A 122 -15.13 0.13 -6.69
C ARG A 122 -14.28 -0.48 -7.80
N GLU A 123 -14.06 0.23 -8.89
CA GLU A 123 -13.18 -0.23 -9.98
C GLU A 123 -11.74 -0.42 -9.50
N ILE A 124 -11.19 0.56 -8.75
CA ILE A 124 -9.83 0.44 -8.19
C ILE A 124 -9.75 -0.72 -7.19
N LEU A 125 -10.76 -0.88 -6.31
CA LEU A 125 -10.83 -1.99 -5.36
C LEU A 125 -10.87 -3.36 -6.06
N ALA A 126 -11.53 -3.47 -7.21
CA ALA A 126 -11.66 -4.72 -7.95
C ALA A 126 -10.33 -5.18 -8.59
N GLU A 127 -9.51 -4.24 -9.05
CA GLU A 127 -8.24 -4.56 -9.73
C GLU A 127 -7.04 -4.69 -8.79
N LEU A 128 -7.12 -4.04 -7.63
CA LEU A 128 -6.04 -3.99 -6.66
C LEU A 128 -5.46 -5.38 -6.29
N PRO A 129 -6.26 -6.45 -6.07
CA PRO A 129 -5.73 -7.79 -5.79
C PRO A 129 -4.78 -8.32 -6.86
N GLU A 130 -5.06 -8.05 -8.13
CA GLU A 130 -4.24 -8.54 -9.24
C GLU A 130 -2.88 -7.83 -9.28
N HIS A 131 -2.87 -6.51 -9.04
CA HIS A 131 -1.64 -5.73 -8.96
C HIS A 131 -0.78 -6.10 -7.74
N VAL A 132 -1.41 -6.48 -6.63
CA VAL A 132 -0.70 -7.03 -5.46
C VAL A 132 -0.11 -8.41 -5.77
N ALA A 133 -0.88 -9.30 -6.42
CA ALA A 133 -0.40 -10.62 -6.85
C ALA A 133 0.82 -10.54 -7.79
N ARG A 134 0.88 -9.50 -8.63
CA ARG A 134 2.00 -9.21 -9.54
C ARG A 134 3.17 -8.47 -8.88
N ASN A 135 3.15 -8.23 -7.57
CA ASN A 135 4.15 -7.45 -6.83
C ASN A 135 4.33 -6.01 -7.35
N GLU A 136 3.31 -5.45 -8.00
CA GLU A 136 3.32 -4.06 -8.47
C GLU A 136 2.92 -3.09 -7.35
N ILE A 137 2.17 -3.61 -6.38
CA ILE A 137 1.73 -2.89 -5.18
C ILE A 137 1.98 -3.80 -3.99
N VAL A 138 2.62 -3.27 -2.96
CA VAL A 138 2.86 -4.04 -1.74
C VAL A 138 1.59 -4.11 -0.88
N PRO A 139 1.37 -5.20 -0.11
CA PRO A 139 0.12 -5.40 0.64
C PRO A 139 -0.24 -4.26 1.60
N VAL A 140 0.74 -3.64 2.24
CA VAL A 140 0.51 -2.50 3.15
C VAL A 140 -0.02 -1.27 2.42
N GLN A 141 0.44 -1.02 1.19
CA GLN A 141 -0.09 0.06 0.35
C GLN A 141 -1.51 -0.26 -0.10
N ALA A 142 -1.78 -1.52 -0.44
CA ALA A 142 -3.10 -1.99 -0.82
C ALA A 142 -4.12 -1.85 0.32
N GLU A 143 -3.74 -2.16 1.56
CA GLU A 143 -4.59 -1.98 2.73
C GLU A 143 -4.97 -0.51 2.92
N ALA A 144 -3.99 0.40 2.90
CA ALA A 144 -4.22 1.83 3.09
C ALA A 144 -5.08 2.42 1.98
N LEU A 145 -4.81 2.05 0.72
CA LEU A 145 -5.60 2.48 -0.43
C LEU A 145 -7.05 1.98 -0.31
N SER A 146 -7.23 0.70 0.02
CA SER A 146 -8.54 0.09 0.13
C SER A 146 -9.39 0.74 1.23
N ALA A 147 -8.79 1.05 2.39
CA ALA A 147 -9.48 1.76 3.47
C ALA A 147 -9.97 3.16 3.03
N ALA A 148 -9.18 3.88 2.25
CA ALA A 148 -9.56 5.20 1.72
C ALA A 148 -10.68 5.10 0.66
N LEU A 149 -10.68 4.05 -0.16
CA LEU A 149 -11.69 3.82 -1.21
C LEU A 149 -13.04 3.38 -0.62
N LEU A 150 -13.02 2.55 0.42
CA LEU A 150 -14.24 2.06 1.08
C LEU A 150 -15.08 3.18 1.72
N ALA A 151 -14.46 4.29 2.09
CA ALA A 151 -15.18 5.47 2.57
C ALA A 151 -16.16 6.02 1.51
N ASP A 152 -15.79 5.93 0.23
CA ASP A 152 -16.56 6.46 -0.90
C ASP A 152 -17.38 5.37 -1.61
N ALA A 153 -16.91 4.12 -1.61
CA ALA A 153 -17.58 3.00 -2.23
C ALA A 153 -18.82 2.51 -1.47
N THR A 154 -18.88 2.76 -0.16
CA THR A 154 -19.92 2.25 0.74
C THR A 154 -20.52 3.38 1.58
N SER A 155 -21.79 3.70 1.36
CA SER A 155 -22.48 4.79 2.08
C SER A 155 -22.92 4.39 3.49
N ASP A 156 -23.37 3.14 3.68
CA ASP A 156 -23.79 2.61 4.97
C ASP A 156 -22.59 2.31 5.88
N SER A 157 -22.63 2.78 7.14
CA SER A 157 -21.51 2.66 8.08
C SER A 157 -21.24 1.22 8.49
N ARG A 158 -22.30 0.44 8.76
CA ARG A 158 -22.15 -0.96 9.20
C ARG A 158 -21.56 -1.83 8.10
N THR A 159 -22.03 -1.64 6.86
CA THR A 159 -21.51 -2.33 5.67
C THR A 159 -20.06 -1.91 5.40
N ARG A 160 -19.72 -0.63 5.59
CA ARG A 160 -18.35 -0.13 5.45
C ARG A 160 -17.41 -0.77 6.46
N ASP A 161 -17.80 -0.82 7.73
CA ASP A 161 -16.95 -1.40 8.79
C ASP A 161 -16.71 -2.90 8.56
N ALA A 162 -17.74 -3.63 8.16
CA ALA A 162 -17.61 -5.04 7.78
C ALA A 162 -16.69 -5.22 6.55
N ALA A 163 -16.82 -4.36 5.54
CA ALA A 163 -15.95 -4.40 4.36
C ALA A 163 -14.49 -4.08 4.71
N ILE A 164 -14.24 -3.09 5.57
CA ILE A 164 -12.89 -2.76 6.05
C ILE A 164 -12.28 -3.94 6.81
N GLN A 165 -13.05 -4.59 7.70
CA GLN A 165 -12.55 -5.74 8.45
C GLN A 165 -12.21 -6.92 7.53
N SER A 166 -13.10 -7.26 6.59
CA SER A 166 -12.87 -8.32 5.60
C SER A 166 -11.62 -8.04 4.74
N MET A 167 -11.49 -6.80 4.27
CA MET A 167 -10.34 -6.35 3.49
C MET A 167 -9.03 -6.42 4.29
N ARG A 168 -9.04 -6.05 5.59
CA ARG A 168 -7.85 -6.18 6.44
C ARG A 168 -7.43 -7.63 6.57
N GLN A 169 -8.37 -8.52 6.87
CA GLN A 169 -8.11 -9.95 6.97
C GLN A 169 -7.54 -10.51 5.66
N GLN A 170 -8.06 -10.09 4.51
CA GLN A 170 -7.54 -10.48 3.20
C GLN A 170 -6.06 -10.08 3.02
N TRP A 171 -5.72 -8.82 3.29
CA TRP A 171 -4.35 -8.33 3.12
C TRP A 171 -3.39 -8.90 4.15
N ASP A 172 -3.81 -9.09 5.39
CA ASP A 172 -3.02 -9.76 6.42
C ASP A 172 -2.73 -11.22 6.06
N ALA A 173 -3.74 -11.96 5.58
CA ALA A 173 -3.57 -13.34 5.13
C ALA A 173 -2.67 -13.44 3.88
N TYR A 174 -2.75 -12.47 2.96
CA TYR A 174 -1.85 -12.42 1.81
C TYR A 174 -0.41 -12.08 2.23
N ALA A 175 -0.22 -11.06 3.07
CA ALA A 175 1.08 -10.65 3.57
C ALA A 175 1.76 -11.77 4.38
N GLY A 176 1.02 -12.48 5.23
CA GLY A 176 1.53 -13.62 5.98
C GLY A 176 2.11 -14.73 5.11
N ARG A 177 1.54 -14.94 3.91
CA ARG A 177 2.02 -15.94 2.94
C ARG A 177 3.19 -15.46 2.08
N THR A 178 3.27 -14.16 1.79
CA THR A 178 4.18 -13.63 0.76
C THR A 178 5.36 -12.84 1.31
N VAL A 179 5.17 -12.14 2.43
CA VAL A 179 6.19 -11.32 3.10
C VAL A 179 6.65 -11.98 4.40
N GLY A 180 5.82 -12.85 4.98
CA GLY A 180 6.04 -13.49 6.27
C GLY A 180 5.17 -12.88 7.37
N PRO A 181 5.26 -13.39 8.62
CA PRO A 181 4.44 -12.90 9.72
C PRO A 181 4.67 -11.41 9.95
N SER A 182 3.58 -10.67 10.19
CA SER A 182 3.66 -9.24 10.50
C SER A 182 4.59 -9.02 11.70
N PRO A 183 5.52 -8.05 11.64
CA PRO A 183 6.35 -7.69 12.78
C PRO A 183 5.50 -7.31 13.99
N ALA A 184 4.30 -6.76 13.81
CA ALA A 184 3.46 -6.43 14.96
C ALA A 184 2.53 -7.56 15.43
N SER A 185 2.69 -8.77 14.88
CA SER A 185 2.32 -10.02 15.56
C SER A 185 3.42 -10.48 16.53
N ASP A 186 4.64 -9.97 16.36
CA ASP A 186 5.75 -10.28 17.25
C ASP A 186 5.44 -9.69 18.65
N PRO A 187 5.47 -10.51 19.71
CA PRO A 187 5.30 -10.03 21.08
C PRO A 187 6.22 -8.86 21.43
N ARG A 188 7.41 -8.78 20.84
CA ARG A 188 8.38 -7.69 21.04
C ARG A 188 7.85 -6.35 20.52
N TYR A 189 7.23 -6.34 19.35
CA TYR A 189 6.62 -5.12 18.81
C TYR A 189 5.40 -4.68 19.62
N LEU A 190 4.57 -5.62 20.08
CA LEU A 190 3.44 -5.33 20.98
C LEU A 190 3.90 -4.80 22.34
N ALA A 191 5.03 -5.29 22.85
CA ALA A 191 5.67 -4.78 24.06
C ALA A 191 6.23 -3.37 23.83
N TYR A 192 6.97 -3.17 22.74
CA TYR A 192 7.52 -1.87 22.35
C TYR A 192 6.42 -0.81 22.22
N ALA A 193 5.31 -1.11 21.55
CA ALA A 193 4.20 -0.17 21.36
C ALA A 193 3.42 0.19 22.64
N ARG A 194 3.36 -0.71 23.63
CA ARG A 194 2.81 -0.39 24.95
C ARG A 194 3.79 0.48 25.74
N GLN A 195 5.02 0.03 25.89
CA GLN A 195 6.04 0.71 26.69
C GLN A 195 6.45 2.08 26.11
N SER A 196 6.40 2.26 24.78
CA SER A 196 6.66 3.55 24.16
C SER A 196 5.61 4.61 24.54
N ARG A 197 4.33 4.24 24.59
CA ARG A 197 3.25 5.14 25.04
C ARG A 197 3.43 5.52 26.51
N ASP A 198 3.80 4.56 27.35
CA ASP A 198 4.07 4.81 28.77
C ASP A 198 5.27 5.76 28.96
N ILE A 199 6.35 5.58 28.17
CA ILE A 199 7.51 6.48 28.18
C ILE A 199 7.09 7.91 27.81
N VAL A 200 6.34 8.08 26.72
CA VAL A 200 5.88 9.40 26.27
C VAL A 200 5.01 10.06 27.34
N ALA A 201 4.02 9.35 27.88
CA ALA A 201 3.15 9.87 28.93
C ALA A 201 3.91 10.27 30.20
N GLN A 202 4.86 9.43 30.65
CA GLN A 202 5.68 9.73 31.82
C GLN A 202 6.61 10.93 31.61
N VAL A 203 7.20 11.07 30.42
CA VAL A 203 8.10 12.20 30.13
C VAL A 203 7.30 13.49 30.03
N GLN A 204 6.17 13.50 29.34
CA GLN A 204 5.29 14.67 29.25
C GLN A 204 4.76 15.10 30.63
N ALA A 205 4.52 14.17 31.54
CA ALA A 205 4.07 14.49 32.91
C ALA A 205 5.18 15.03 33.83
N ARG A 206 6.47 14.77 33.53
CA ARG A 206 7.59 15.03 34.45
C ARG A 206 8.58 16.07 33.95
N VAL A 207 8.70 16.26 32.63
CA VAL A 207 9.65 17.19 32.02
C VAL A 207 8.85 18.38 31.50
N PRO A 208 9.01 19.60 32.03
CA PRO A 208 8.21 20.76 31.62
C PRO A 208 8.62 21.33 30.26
N ASP A 209 9.92 21.27 29.94
CA ASP A 209 10.50 21.85 28.72
C ASP A 209 10.27 20.94 27.50
N PRO A 210 9.55 21.39 26.46
CA PRO A 210 9.22 20.58 25.28
C PRO A 210 10.44 20.10 24.49
N ASP A 211 11.53 20.87 24.44
CA ASP A 211 12.73 20.46 23.71
C ASP A 211 13.47 19.35 24.48
N GLN A 212 13.51 19.46 25.80
CA GLN A 212 14.02 18.40 26.67
C GLN A 212 13.12 17.16 26.68
N GLN A 213 11.79 17.33 26.61
CA GLN A 213 10.86 16.20 26.49
C GLN A 213 11.19 15.37 25.25
N GLN A 214 11.38 16.00 24.09
CA GLN A 214 11.70 15.30 22.86
C GLN A 214 13.03 14.55 22.94
N ALA A 215 14.06 15.18 23.51
CA ALA A 215 15.37 14.53 23.69
C ALA A 215 15.29 13.30 24.61
N VAL A 216 14.59 13.42 25.74
CA VAL A 216 14.42 12.33 26.72
C VAL A 216 13.54 11.22 26.15
N ILE A 217 12.47 11.54 25.43
CA ILE A 217 11.63 10.55 24.74
C ILE A 217 12.47 9.79 23.71
N ALA A 218 13.20 10.48 22.84
CA ALA A 218 14.02 9.85 21.81
C ALA A 218 15.07 8.90 22.43
N GLN A 219 15.78 9.35 23.47
CA GLN A 219 16.78 8.54 24.16
C GLN A 219 16.16 7.27 24.77
N ARG A 220 15.02 7.40 25.46
CA ARG A 220 14.34 6.27 26.12
C ARG A 220 13.76 5.28 25.12
N LEU A 221 13.17 5.77 24.03
CA LEU A 221 12.67 4.90 22.95
C LEU A 221 13.80 4.16 22.25
N GLN A 222 14.97 4.80 22.06
CA GLN A 222 16.14 4.13 21.50
C GLN A 222 16.67 3.03 22.43
N ALA A 223 16.79 3.30 23.73
CA ALA A 223 17.19 2.29 24.71
C ALA A 223 16.22 1.10 24.74
N LEU A 224 14.91 1.39 24.69
CA LEU A 224 13.86 0.37 24.63
C LEU A 224 13.97 -0.51 23.38
N ARG A 225 14.28 0.09 22.22
CA ARG A 225 14.49 -0.66 20.96
C ARG A 225 15.67 -1.63 21.09
N VAL A 226 16.82 -1.15 21.58
CA VAL A 226 18.02 -1.98 21.78
C VAL A 226 17.71 -3.13 22.75
N GLN A 227 17.02 -2.85 23.85
CA GLN A 227 16.65 -3.87 24.83
C GLN A 227 15.78 -4.99 24.24
N LEU A 228 14.76 -4.63 23.46
CA LEU A 228 13.80 -5.61 22.93
C LEU A 228 14.31 -6.37 21.70
N PHE A 229 15.18 -5.77 20.89
CA PHE A 229 15.56 -6.33 19.58
C PHE A 229 17.02 -6.77 19.47
N ASP A 230 17.97 -6.18 20.20
CA ASP A 230 19.40 -6.57 20.10
C ASP A 230 19.81 -7.64 21.13
N GLN A 231 19.10 -7.79 22.26
CA GLN A 231 19.44 -8.81 23.26
C GLN A 231 19.14 -10.24 22.78
N ALA A 232 18.15 -10.42 21.89
CA ALA A 232 17.78 -11.74 21.36
C ALA A 232 18.80 -12.30 20.35
N SER A 233 19.47 -11.44 19.58
CA SER A 233 20.50 -11.85 18.61
C SER A 233 21.73 -12.51 19.27
N ARG A 234 21.93 -12.30 20.57
CA ARG A 234 23.00 -12.94 21.36
C ARG A 234 22.57 -14.28 21.99
N SER A 235 21.27 -14.57 22.03
CA SER A 235 20.73 -15.79 22.63
C SER A 235 20.68 -16.96 21.64
N ASP A 236 20.60 -16.68 20.34
CA ASP A 236 20.59 -17.69 19.25
C ASP A 236 21.99 -18.19 18.83
N THR A 237 23.06 -17.80 19.55
CA THR A 237 24.45 -18.18 19.27
C THR A 237 25.08 -19.11 20.31
N ARG A 238 24.27 -19.92 21.02
CA ARG A 238 24.77 -20.92 21.98
C ARG A 238 24.30 -22.33 21.69
#